data_AF-A0A6A3LVS7-F1
#
_entry.id   AF-A0A6A3LVS7-F1
#
_cell.length_a   1.000
_cell.length_b   1.000
_cell.length_c   1.000
_cell.angle_alpha   90.00
_cell.angle_beta   90.00
_cell.angle_gamma   90.00
#
_symmetry.space_group_name_H-M   'P 1'
#
loop_
_entity.id
_entity.type
_entity.pdbx_description
1 polymer ?
#
loop_
_entity_poly.entity_id
_entity_poly.type
_entity_poly.pdbx_seq_one_letter_code
_entity_poly.pdbx_strand_id
1 'polypeptide(L)'
;MSASPDQALWGVLCLAFFFLFRRSEMASLSKDKFRLFALEACDVATLNETNRVTRDASRAASGHIRLRGSKTNQAGHVTMRMLRCSGHHLLCPVLGALSMARSFCPLSQGSQTGACSQTGAWLAAL
;
A
#
# COMPACT_ATOMS: atom_id res chain seq x y z
N MET A 1 5.09 -16.77 9.86
CA MET A 1 3.69 -16.60 10.29
C MET A 1 2.92 -16.09 9.09
N SER A 2 2.19 -16.98 8.41
CA SER A 2 1.24 -16.58 7.37
C SER A 2 0.29 -15.57 7.99
N ALA A 3 0.18 -14.37 7.44
CA ALA A 3 -0.74 -13.39 8.00
C ALA A 3 -2.16 -13.96 7.91
N SER A 4 -2.89 -13.90 9.02
CA SER A 4 -4.29 -14.30 9.00
C SER A 4 -5.08 -13.39 8.05
N PRO A 5 -6.13 -13.90 7.39
CA PRO A 5 -7.02 -13.08 6.58
C PRO A 5 -7.56 -11.87 7.36
N ASP A 6 -7.72 -11.98 8.68
CA ASP A 6 -8.11 -10.88 9.56
C ASP A 6 -7.07 -9.75 9.61
N GLN A 7 -5.77 -10.09 9.63
CA GLN A 7 -4.70 -9.08 9.62
C GLN A 7 -4.66 -8.33 8.27
N ALA A 8 -4.88 -9.04 7.18
CA ALA A 8 -5.01 -8.45 5.85
C ALA A 8 -6.21 -7.48 5.78
N LEU A 9 -7.36 -7.93 6.28
CA LEU A 9 -8.59 -7.14 6.33
C LEU A 9 -8.40 -5.88 7.18
N TRP A 10 -7.80 -6.01 8.36
CA TRP A 10 -7.44 -4.87 9.22
C TRP A 10 -6.50 -3.89 8.53
N GLY A 11 -5.49 -4.39 7.82
CA GLY A 11 -4.57 -3.56 7.04
C GLY A 11 -5.31 -2.71 6.01
N VAL A 12 -6.18 -3.33 5.21
CA VAL A 12 -6.98 -2.64 4.19
C VAL A 12 -7.96 -1.65 4.82
N LEU A 13 -8.61 -2.01 5.93
CA LEU A 13 -9.54 -1.11 6.63
C LEU A 13 -8.85 0.14 7.17
N CYS A 14 -7.70 -0.03 7.82
CA CYS A 14 -6.87 1.08 8.31
C CYS A 14 -6.43 1.99 7.15
N LEU A 15 -5.96 1.40 6.04
CA LEU A 15 -5.56 2.18 4.88
C LEU A 15 -6.74 2.96 4.28
N ALA A 16 -7.88 2.31 4.10
CA ALA A 16 -9.08 2.96 3.56
C ALA A 16 -9.57 4.12 4.43
N PHE A 17 -9.52 3.96 5.75
CA PHE A 17 -9.90 4.99 6.72
C PHE A 17 -8.94 6.18 6.69
N PHE A 18 -7.63 5.96 6.86
CA PHE A 18 -6.66 7.06 6.97
C PHE A 18 -6.38 7.74 5.64
N PHE A 19 -6.28 6.98 4.53
CA PHE A 19 -6.04 7.53 3.19
C PHE A 19 -7.32 7.97 2.47
N LEU A 20 -8.46 7.89 3.15
CA LEU A 20 -9.78 8.32 2.68
C LEU A 20 -10.07 7.80 1.27
N PHE A 21 -10.05 6.47 1.11
CA PHE A 21 -10.30 5.86 -0.19
C PHE A 21 -11.68 6.22 -0.70
N ARG A 22 -11.71 6.94 -1.82
CA ARG A 22 -12.96 7.18 -2.52
C ARG A 22 -13.41 5.88 -3.14
N ARG A 23 -14.72 5.64 -3.21
CA ARG A 23 -15.30 4.45 -3.87
C ARG A 23 -14.73 4.24 -5.28
N SER A 24 -14.49 5.32 -6.02
CA SER A 24 -13.92 5.31 -7.38
C SER A 24 -12.43 4.93 -7.47
N GLU A 25 -11.71 4.89 -6.35
CA GLU A 25 -10.30 4.49 -6.24
C GLU A 25 -10.17 3.00 -5.91
N MET A 26 -11.16 2.42 -5.22
CA MET A 26 -11.19 0.99 -4.91
C MET A 26 -11.86 0.19 -6.03
N ALA A 27 -12.91 0.73 -6.63
CA ALA A 27 -13.69 0.05 -7.64
C ALA A 27 -14.24 1.00 -8.70
N SER A 28 -14.19 0.58 -9.95
CA SER A 28 -15.00 1.15 -11.02
C SER A 28 -16.18 0.25 -11.31
N LEU A 29 -17.37 0.81 -11.15
CA LEU A 29 -18.60 0.27 -11.72
C LEU A 29 -18.82 0.89 -13.11
N SER A 30 -18.62 0.08 -14.15
CA SER A 30 -19.19 0.32 -15.47
C SER A 30 -20.46 -0.51 -15.63
N LYS A 31 -21.37 -0.10 -16.53
CA LYS A 31 -22.70 -0.68 -16.75
C LYS A 31 -22.75 -2.22 -16.82
N ASP A 32 -21.64 -2.86 -17.22
CA ASP A 32 -21.54 -4.32 -17.41
C ASP A 32 -20.30 -4.96 -16.78
N LYS A 33 -19.39 -4.17 -16.18
CA LYS A 33 -18.11 -4.68 -15.66
C LYS A 33 -17.72 -3.99 -14.36
N PHE A 34 -17.59 -4.79 -13.31
CA PHE A 34 -16.95 -4.39 -12.06
C PHE A 34 -15.44 -4.58 -12.21
N ARG A 35 -14.69 -3.48 -12.17
CA ARG A 35 -13.22 -3.52 -12.17
C ARG A 35 -12.72 -3.03 -10.83
N LEU A 36 -12.18 -3.94 -10.03
CA LEU A 36 -11.44 -3.58 -8.83
C LEU A 36 -10.15 -2.90 -9.28
N PHE A 37 -9.94 -1.67 -8.80
CA PHE A 37 -8.62 -1.04 -8.78
C PHE A 37 -7.97 -1.32 -7.43
N ALA A 38 -8.18 -2.55 -6.93
CA ALA A 38 -7.74 -2.96 -5.61
C ALA A 38 -6.25 -2.64 -5.48
N LEU A 39 -5.93 -1.87 -4.45
CA LEU A 39 -4.57 -1.57 -4.06
C LEU A 39 -3.81 -2.90 -3.96
N GLU A 40 -2.76 -3.07 -4.76
CA GLU A 40 -1.93 -4.27 -4.67
C GLU A 40 -0.92 -4.11 -3.53
N ALA A 41 -0.39 -5.22 -3.02
CA ALA A 41 0.64 -5.19 -1.98
C ALA A 41 1.88 -4.38 -2.39
N CYS A 42 2.23 -4.42 -3.67
CA CYS A 42 3.34 -3.68 -4.24
C CYS A 42 3.06 -2.19 -4.41
N ASP A 43 1.80 -1.77 -4.29
CA ASP A 43 1.40 -0.36 -4.30
C ASP A 43 1.47 0.27 -2.90
N VAL A 44 1.86 -0.49 -1.88
CA VAL A 44 1.99 -0.02 -0.50
C VAL A 44 3.42 -0.15 -0.02
N ALA A 45 3.96 0.93 0.55
CA ALA A 45 5.29 0.95 1.13
C ALA A 45 5.30 1.71 2.44
N THR A 46 6.22 1.35 3.32
CA THR A 46 6.51 2.11 4.54
C THR A 46 7.95 2.57 4.53
N LEU A 47 8.16 3.85 4.80
CA LEU A 47 9.48 4.47 4.84
C LEU A 47 9.86 4.81 6.27
N ASN A 48 11.15 4.71 6.57
CA ASN A 48 11.73 5.22 7.81
C ASN A 48 12.02 6.73 7.72
N GLU A 49 12.55 7.32 8.78
CA GLU A 49 12.90 8.75 8.82
C GLU A 49 13.98 9.15 7.79
N THR A 50 14.80 8.19 7.36
CA THR A 50 15.80 8.36 6.30
C THR A 50 15.25 8.06 4.90
N ASN A 51 13.92 8.03 4.73
CA ASN A 51 13.21 7.70 3.48
C ASN A 51 13.56 6.34 2.86
N ARG A 52 14.07 5.40 3.65
CA ARG A 52 14.34 4.03 3.21
C ARG A 52 13.15 3.14 3.49
N VAL A 53 12.82 2.26 2.53
CA VAL A 53 11.78 1.26 2.72
C VAL A 53 12.12 0.37 3.90
N THR A 54 11.16 0.20 4.80
CA THR A 54 11.29 -0.63 5.98
C THR A 54 10.04 -1.46 6.17
N ARG A 55 10.19 -2.68 6.68
CA ARG A 55 9.08 -3.54 7.17
C ARG A 55 9.05 -3.63 8.69
N ASP A 56 10.00 -2.95 9.33
CA ASP A 56 10.11 -2.86 10.77
C ASP A 56 9.18 -1.76 11.28
N ALA A 57 8.22 -2.15 12.13
CA ALA A 57 7.24 -1.25 12.71
C ALA A 57 7.87 -0.20 13.62
N SER A 58 8.97 -0.55 14.30
CA SER A 58 9.66 0.37 15.21
C SER A 58 10.39 1.49 14.48
N ARG A 59 10.76 1.26 13.22
CA ARG A 59 11.52 2.19 12.37
C ARG A 59 10.67 2.87 11.32
N ALA A 60 9.40 2.49 11.18
CA ALA A 60 8.53 3.01 10.14
C ALA A 60 7.95 4.37 10.55
N ALA A 61 8.28 5.40 9.78
CA ALA A 61 7.90 6.79 10.05
C ALA A 61 6.70 7.24 9.20
N SER A 62 6.56 6.69 7.99
CA SER A 62 5.48 7.05 7.07
C SER A 62 5.01 5.86 6.23
N GLY A 63 3.72 5.88 5.89
CA GLY A 63 3.07 4.96 4.97
C GLY A 63 2.78 5.66 3.66
N HIS A 64 3.06 4.98 2.56
CA HIS A 64 2.91 5.45 1.21
C HIS A 64 2.04 4.48 0.44
N ILE A 65 1.15 5.03 -0.37
CA ILE A 65 0.30 4.26 -1.27
C ILE A 65 0.38 4.82 -2.68
N ARG A 66 0.26 3.92 -3.64
CA ARG A 66 0.24 4.19 -5.06
C ARG A 66 -1.14 3.85 -5.64
N LEU A 67 -1.92 4.87 -5.95
CA LEU A 67 -3.19 4.67 -6.64
C LEU A 67 -2.95 4.67 -8.15
N ARG A 68 -3.04 3.49 -8.76
CA ARG A 68 -2.84 3.30 -10.21
C ARG A 68 -3.94 3.92 -11.07
N GLY A 69 -5.13 4.12 -10.50
CA GLY A 69 -6.24 4.70 -11.22
C GLY A 69 -7.42 5.05 -10.32
N SER A 70 -8.22 5.99 -10.78
CA SER A 70 -9.54 6.27 -10.24
C SER A 70 -10.46 6.63 -11.40
N LYS A 71 -11.78 6.51 -11.21
CA LYS A 71 -12.75 6.91 -12.26
C LYS A 71 -12.57 8.35 -12.75
N THR A 72 -12.05 9.25 -11.91
CA THR A 72 -11.77 10.65 -12.25
C THR A 72 -10.37 10.88 -12.82
N ASN A 73 -9.53 9.84 -12.88
CA ASN A 73 -8.18 9.93 -13.44
C ASN A 73 -8.21 9.86 -14.97
N GLN A 74 -8.86 10.83 -15.61
CA GLN A 74 -9.00 10.89 -17.07
C GLN A 74 -7.65 11.04 -17.79
N ALA A 75 -6.63 11.54 -17.09
CA ALA A 75 -5.26 11.68 -17.60
C ALA A 75 -4.38 10.43 -17.36
N GLY A 76 -4.87 9.42 -16.61
CA GLY A 76 -4.12 8.20 -16.32
C GLY A 76 -2.91 8.37 -15.39
N HIS A 77 -2.75 9.53 -14.75
CA HIS A 77 -1.64 9.79 -13.84
C HIS A 77 -1.77 9.02 -12.52
N VAL A 78 -0.69 8.35 -12.13
CA VAL A 78 -0.61 7.68 -10.83
C VAL A 78 -0.68 8.74 -9.72
N THR A 79 -1.51 8.50 -8.72
CA THR A 79 -1.59 9.36 -7.53
C THR A 79 -0.89 8.70 -6.36
N MET A 80 0.11 9.39 -5.80
CA MET A 80 0.78 8.99 -4.57
C MET A 80 0.15 9.68 -3.38
N ARG A 81 -0.06 8.96 -2.27
CA ARG A 81 -0.42 9.58 -0.99
C ARG A 81 0.53 9.08 0.09
N MET A 82 0.95 10.00 0.94
CA MET A 82 1.79 9.73 2.10
C MET A 82 1.05 10.15 3.37
N LEU A 83 1.12 9.33 4.41
CA LEU A 83 0.75 9.70 5.77
C LEU A 83 1.85 9.33 6.76
N ARG A 84 2.11 10.19 7.75
CA ARG A 84 3.04 9.88 8.84
C ARG A 84 2.40 8.94 9.87
N CYS A 85 3.25 8.29 10.65
CA CYS A 85 2.81 7.51 11.80
C CYS A 85 1.99 8.40 12.75
N SER A 86 0.82 7.92 13.19
CA SER A 86 -0.06 8.63 14.13
C SER A 86 0.42 8.52 15.59
N GLY A 87 1.39 7.65 15.86
CA GLY A 87 1.85 7.33 17.23
C GLY A 87 0.89 6.42 18.01
N HIS A 88 -0.30 6.12 17.48
CA HIS A 88 -1.26 5.26 18.15
C HIS A 88 -0.98 3.78 17.86
N HIS A 89 -0.91 2.94 18.90
CA HIS A 89 -0.46 1.55 18.81
C HIS A 89 -1.38 0.63 17.97
N LEU A 90 -2.69 0.86 17.99
CA LEU A 90 -3.68 0.06 17.26
C LEU A 90 -4.17 0.73 15.95
N LEU A 91 -4.32 2.05 15.94
CA LEU A 91 -4.89 2.82 14.84
C LEU A 91 -3.81 3.70 14.20
N CYS A 92 -3.03 3.12 13.30
CA CYS A 92 -1.97 3.85 12.61
C CYS A 92 -1.96 3.54 11.11
N PRO A 93 -1.86 4.56 10.22
CA PRO A 93 -1.77 4.34 8.78
C PRO A 93 -0.54 3.50 8.41
N VAL A 94 0.56 3.67 9.14
CA VAL A 94 1.80 2.91 8.95
C VAL A 94 1.63 1.46 9.38
N LEU A 95 0.91 1.21 10.48
CA LEU A 95 0.59 -0.15 10.90
C LEU A 95 -0.31 -0.85 9.87
N GLY A 96 -1.30 -0.14 9.32
CA GLY A 96 -2.15 -0.67 8.24
C GLY A 96 -1.33 -1.06 7.00
N ALA A 97 -0.41 -0.19 6.59
CA ALA A 97 0.51 -0.45 5.47
C ALA A 97 1.42 -1.66 5.72
N LEU A 98 1.98 -1.79 6.93
CA LEU A 98 2.81 -2.94 7.34
C LEU A 98 2.01 -4.24 7.37
N SER A 99 0.79 -4.20 7.91
CA SER A 99 -0.10 -5.35 7.95
C SER A 99 -0.39 -5.85 6.54
N MET A 100 -0.73 -4.94 5.62
CA MET A 100 -0.96 -5.28 4.21
C MET A 100 0.30 -5.82 3.52
N ALA A 101 1.45 -5.17 3.72
CA ALA A 101 2.73 -5.61 3.15
C ALA A 101 3.17 -6.99 3.67
N ARG A 102 2.85 -7.33 4.93
CA ARG A 102 3.14 -8.64 5.52
C ARG A 102 2.18 -9.72 5.02
N SER A 103 0.91 -9.38 4.80
CA SER A 103 -0.11 -10.35 4.38
C SER A 103 -0.03 -10.75 2.92
N PHE A 104 0.41 -9.84 2.06
CA PHE A 104 0.35 -10.04 0.61
C PHE A 104 1.72 -9.99 -0.06
N CYS A 105 2.82 -9.96 0.69
CA CYS A 105 4.14 -10.26 0.14
C CYS A 105 4.36 -11.78 0.24
N PRO A 106 4.37 -12.53 -0.88
CA PRO A 106 4.91 -13.88 -0.89
C PRO A 106 6.39 -13.80 -0.54
N LEU A 107 6.89 -14.83 0.11
CA LEU A 107 8.31 -15.02 0.39
C LEU A 107 9.16 -14.77 -0.87
N SER A 108 9.92 -13.68 -0.88
CA SER A 108 11.25 -13.67 -1.48
C SER A 108 12.25 -13.76 -0.34
N GLN A 109 12.34 -14.95 0.24
CA GLN A 109 13.55 -15.42 0.92
C GLN A 109 14.12 -16.50 0.00
N GLY A 110 15.06 -16.12 -0.86
CA GLY A 110 15.72 -17.02 -1.81
C GLY A 110 16.05 -16.33 -3.11
N SER A 111 17.34 -16.09 -3.31
CA SER A 111 17.99 -15.63 -4.55
C SER A 111 17.53 -14.29 -5.13
N GLN A 112 18.42 -13.30 -4.98
CA GLN A 112 18.57 -12.26 -5.98
C GLN A 112 18.77 -12.95 -7.35
N THR A 113 17.77 -12.93 -8.22
CA THR A 113 17.90 -12.90 -9.69
C THR A 113 16.53 -13.00 -10.34
N GLY A 114 16.11 -11.92 -11.01
CA GLY A 114 15.06 -11.96 -12.03
C GLY A 114 13.67 -11.54 -11.57
N ALA A 115 13.16 -10.47 -12.19
CA ALA A 115 11.75 -10.05 -12.21
C ALA A 115 11.16 -9.37 -10.96
N CYS A 116 11.84 -8.35 -10.43
CA CYS A 116 11.17 -7.23 -9.77
C CYS A 116 11.83 -5.90 -10.19
N SER A 117 11.75 -5.55 -11.48
CA SER A 117 12.37 -4.34 -12.05
C SER A 117 11.51 -3.07 -11.95
N GLN A 118 10.34 -3.12 -11.29
CA GLN A 118 9.43 -1.96 -11.22
C GLN A 118 9.15 -1.43 -9.81
N THR A 119 9.61 -2.08 -8.75
CA THR A 119 9.44 -1.58 -7.37
C THR A 119 10.38 -0.42 -7.04
N GLY A 120 11.55 -0.32 -7.66
CA GLY A 120 12.56 0.70 -7.32
C GLY A 120 12.36 2.08 -7.96
N ALA A 121 11.81 2.16 -9.18
CA ALA A 121 11.85 3.39 -9.97
C ALA A 121 10.95 4.52 -9.43
N TRP A 122 9.84 4.19 -8.78
CA TRP A 122 8.92 5.18 -8.21
C TRP A 122 9.23 5.53 -6.75
N LEU A 123 9.93 4.65 -6.03
CA LEU A 123 10.49 4.96 -4.71
C LEU A 123 11.62 5.99 -4.80
N ALA A 124 12.31 6.08 -5.95
CA ALA A 124 13.33 7.10 -6.22
C ALA A 124 12.73 8.49 -6.52
N ALA A 125 11.42 8.61 -6.66
CA ALA A 125 10.70 9.85 -6.93
C ALA A 125 9.95 10.42 -5.70
N LEU A 126 10.14 9.80 -4.52
CA LEU A 126 9.72 10.28 -3.20
C LEU A 126 10.91 10.92 -2.48
#